data_AF-A0A9Q5C078-F1
#
_entry.id   AF-A0A9Q5C078-F1
#
_cell.length_a   1.000
_cell.length_b   1.000
_cell.length_c   1.000
_cell.angle_alpha   90.00
_cell.angle_beta   90.00
_cell.angle_gamma   90.00
#
_symmetry.space_group_name_H-M   'P 1'
#
loop_
_entity.id
_entity.type
_entity.pdbx_description
1 polymer ?
#
loop_
_entity_poly.entity_id
_entity_poly.type
_entity_poly.pdbx_seq_one_letter_code
_entity_poly.pdbx_strand_id
1 'polypeptide(L)'
;MNPIIFTLIVFIIAVGAYIFLKAQGNWKKALVELIRALAVIFGCIASIGEFFGGVFRRMSNGLKSFDEESNLEAIKEHENQKEALALAGRTIYSEFSALRNHDKLAEELLHNFFFDTLSGSYKIVFTRFMEISEKEKILSKLKEVANSAIADNMYYVAEITSPQLSNGTGGYYISKVIFDLKSNNEQRERRLAQHTEREHSEVDSVESVID
;
A
#
# COMPACT_ATOMS: atom_id res chain seq x y z
N MET A 1 -11.17 52.89 -21.64
CA MET A 1 -10.40 51.86 -20.90
C MET A 1 -11.28 51.34 -19.78
N ASN A 2 -11.43 50.02 -19.61
CA ASN A 2 -12.29 49.47 -18.57
C ASN A 2 -11.74 49.89 -17.18
N PRO A 3 -12.53 50.54 -16.33
CA PRO A 3 -12.07 51.02 -15.03
C PRO A 3 -11.48 49.91 -14.16
N ILE A 4 -11.97 48.68 -14.29
CA ILE A 4 -11.44 47.51 -13.58
C ILE A 4 -10.01 47.20 -14.05
N ILE A 5 -9.77 47.22 -15.36
CA ILE A 5 -8.45 46.93 -15.94
C ILE A 5 -7.46 48.03 -15.57
N PHE A 6 -7.89 49.30 -15.57
CA PHE A 6 -7.06 50.41 -15.14
C PHE A 6 -6.63 50.28 -13.67
N THR A 7 -7.59 50.03 -12.77
CA THR A 7 -7.33 49.85 -11.34
C THR A 7 -6.38 48.68 -11.10
N LEU A 8 -6.55 47.57 -11.82
CA LEU A 8 -5.71 46.39 -11.69
C LEU A 8 -4.27 46.65 -12.15
N ILE A 9 -4.09 47.37 -13.27
CA ILE A 9 -2.76 47.77 -13.77
C ILE A 9 -2.07 48.71 -12.77
N VAL A 10 -2.77 49.74 -12.29
CA VAL A 10 -2.23 50.68 -11.29
C VAL A 10 -1.87 49.95 -10.00
N PHE A 11 -2.68 48.99 -9.57
CA PHE A 11 -2.41 48.17 -8.39
C PHE A 11 -1.16 47.30 -8.55
N ILE A 12 -1.00 46.60 -9.68
CA ILE A 12 0.20 45.80 -9.96
C ILE A 12 1.46 46.68 -9.95
N ILE A 13 1.40 47.86 -10.58
CA ILE A 13 2.52 48.79 -10.64
C ILE A 13 2.87 49.30 -9.23
N ALA A 14 1.87 49.65 -8.42
CA ALA A 14 2.08 50.14 -7.06
C ALA A 14 2.69 49.07 -6.14
N VAL A 15 2.19 47.84 -6.19
CA VAL A 15 2.72 46.70 -5.42
C VAL A 15 4.13 46.34 -5.88
N GLY A 16 4.38 46.33 -7.19
CA GLY A 16 5.71 46.09 -7.76
C GLY A 16 6.73 47.14 -7.31
N ALA A 17 6.35 48.42 -7.36
CA ALA A 17 7.20 49.52 -6.90
C ALA A 17 7.48 49.44 -5.39
N TYR A 18 6.49 49.09 -4.58
CA TYR A 18 6.64 48.90 -3.13
C TYR A 18 7.67 47.81 -2.80
N ILE A 19 7.56 46.65 -3.45
CA ILE A 19 8.47 45.52 -3.24
C ILE A 19 9.88 45.88 -3.72
N PHE A 20 10.00 46.55 -4.87
CA PHE A 20 11.29 46.96 -5.43
C PHE A 20 12.03 47.95 -4.52
N LEU A 21 11.34 48.97 -4.02
CA LEU A 21 11.92 49.95 -3.09
C LEU A 21 12.34 49.32 -1.76
N LYS A 22 11.54 48.39 -1.25
CA LYS A 22 11.79 47.76 0.06
C LYS A 22 12.84 46.65 0.01
N ALA A 23 13.00 45.98 -1.14
CA ALA A 23 13.97 44.93 -1.32
C ALA A 23 15.41 45.44 -1.54
N GLN A 24 15.59 46.72 -1.90
CA GLN A 24 16.90 47.36 -2.15
C GLN A 24 17.84 46.49 -3.00
N GLY A 25 17.32 45.87 -4.07
CA GLY A 25 18.10 45.03 -4.98
C GLY A 25 18.45 43.61 -4.49
N ASN A 26 18.03 43.20 -3.28
CA ASN A 26 18.23 41.84 -2.79
C ASN A 26 17.03 40.94 -3.12
N TRP A 27 17.23 40.01 -4.06
CA TRP A 27 16.22 39.08 -4.57
C TRP A 27 15.57 38.20 -3.49
N LYS A 28 16.33 37.80 -2.45
CA LYS A 28 15.78 36.99 -1.35
C LYS A 28 14.83 37.81 -0.47
N LYS A 29 15.15 39.10 -0.23
CA LYS A 29 14.25 40.02 0.49
C LYS A 29 13.02 40.39 -0.34
N ALA A 30 13.18 40.54 -1.66
CA ALA A 30 12.06 40.77 -2.58
C ALA A 30 11.04 39.64 -2.53
N LEU A 31 11.50 38.38 -2.50
CA LEU A 31 10.62 37.21 -2.43
C LEU A 31 9.84 37.15 -1.11
N VAL A 32 10.49 37.45 0.02
CA VAL A 32 9.83 37.47 1.34
C VAL A 32 8.80 38.60 1.43
N GLU A 33 9.11 39.80 0.91
CA GLU A 33 8.17 40.92 0.89
C GLU A 33 7.03 40.70 -0.11
N LEU A 34 7.26 40.00 -1.22
CA LEU A 34 6.21 39.56 -2.13
C LEU A 34 5.23 38.60 -1.44
N ILE A 35 5.74 37.60 -0.72
CA ILE A 35 4.91 36.65 0.03
C ILE A 35 4.13 37.38 1.13
N ARG A 36 4.75 38.31 1.84
CA ARG A 36 4.08 39.10 2.89
C ARG A 36 3.01 40.04 2.31
N ALA A 37 3.29 40.71 1.19
CA ALA A 37 2.30 41.53 0.49
C ALA A 37 1.13 40.68 -0.03
N LEU A 38 1.40 39.51 -0.60
CA LEU A 38 0.37 38.55 -1.00
C LEU A 38 -0.45 38.07 0.19
N ALA A 39 0.17 37.75 1.33
CA ALA A 39 -0.55 37.33 2.53
C ALA A 39 -1.48 38.43 3.08
N VAL A 40 -1.07 39.71 3.03
CA VAL A 40 -1.92 40.85 3.41
C VAL A 40 -3.05 41.04 2.40
N ILE A 41 -2.77 40.92 1.10
CA ILE A 41 -3.80 41.01 0.05
C ILE A 41 -4.81 39.87 0.19
N PHE A 42 -4.36 38.63 0.36
CA PHE A 42 -5.22 37.46 0.61
C PHE A 42 -5.95 37.56 1.97
N GLY A 43 -5.34 38.16 2.99
CA GLY A 43 -5.98 38.44 4.28
C GLY A 43 -7.08 39.51 4.19
N CYS A 44 -6.85 40.58 3.42
CA CYS A 44 -7.86 41.58 3.13
C CYS A 44 -8.97 41.05 2.20
N ILE A 45 -8.64 40.10 1.32
CA ILE A 45 -9.60 39.42 0.44
C ILE A 45 -10.45 38.39 1.20
N ALA A 46 -9.89 37.70 2.19
CA ALA A 46 -10.63 36.79 3.07
C ALA A 46 -11.71 37.51 3.91
N SER A 47 -11.54 38.81 4.15
CA SER A 47 -12.56 39.69 4.75
C SER A 47 -13.72 40.04 3.81
N ILE A 48 -13.60 39.78 2.50
CA ILE A 48 -14.58 40.15 1.45
C ILE A 48 -14.94 38.86 0.68
N GLY A 49 -15.49 37.89 1.41
CA GLY A 49 -15.62 36.48 1.03
C GLY A 49 -16.64 36.10 -0.06
N GLU A 50 -17.03 36.98 -0.98
CA GLU A 50 -18.04 36.62 -2.01
C GLU A 50 -17.55 36.58 -3.46
N PHE A 51 -16.32 37.02 -3.78
CA PHE A 51 -15.88 37.12 -5.20
C PHE A 51 -14.92 36.03 -5.69
N PHE A 52 -14.36 35.17 -4.81
CA PHE A 52 -13.30 34.20 -5.18
C PHE A 52 -13.76 32.79 -5.56
N GLY A 53 -15.07 32.54 -5.64
CA GLY A 53 -15.61 31.22 -6.00
C GLY A 53 -15.15 30.70 -7.38
N GLY A 54 -14.79 31.57 -8.32
CA GLY A 54 -14.37 31.18 -9.67
C GLY A 54 -12.92 30.70 -9.80
N VAL A 55 -11.99 31.31 -9.06
CA VAL A 55 -10.55 30.96 -9.14
C VAL A 55 -10.23 29.76 -8.25
N PHE A 56 -10.85 29.67 -7.07
CA PHE A 56 -10.77 28.48 -6.22
C PHE A 56 -11.33 27.24 -6.92
N ARG A 57 -12.37 27.37 -7.76
CA ARG A 57 -12.94 26.24 -8.50
C ARG A 57 -12.01 25.71 -9.60
N ARG A 58 -11.17 26.54 -10.22
CA ARG A 58 -10.16 26.07 -11.21
C ARG A 58 -8.94 25.44 -10.55
N MET A 59 -8.43 25.99 -9.44
CA MET A 59 -7.35 25.37 -8.67
C MET A 59 -7.82 24.11 -7.93
N SER A 60 -9.05 24.09 -7.40
CA SER A 60 -9.68 22.90 -6.83
C SER A 60 -9.98 21.82 -7.86
N ASN A 61 -10.34 22.18 -9.10
CA ASN A 61 -10.50 21.22 -10.18
C ASN A 61 -9.15 20.64 -10.65
N GLY A 62 -8.07 21.42 -10.63
CA GLY A 62 -6.72 20.93 -10.92
C GLY A 62 -6.15 20.03 -9.81
N LEU A 63 -6.48 20.30 -8.55
CA LEU A 63 -6.17 19.40 -7.42
C LEU A 63 -7.06 18.15 -7.44
N LYS A 64 -8.35 18.28 -7.79
CA LYS A 64 -9.25 17.13 -7.99
C LYS A 64 -8.80 16.20 -9.10
N SER A 65 -8.24 16.71 -10.20
CA SER A 65 -7.74 15.83 -11.27
C SER A 65 -6.48 15.06 -10.86
N PHE A 66 -5.60 15.63 -10.03
CA PHE A 66 -4.45 14.91 -9.48
C PHE A 66 -4.84 13.92 -8.36
N ASP A 67 -5.79 14.29 -7.51
CA ASP A 67 -6.38 13.37 -6.52
C ASP A 67 -7.22 12.27 -7.20
N GLU A 68 -7.92 12.56 -8.31
CA GLU A 68 -8.66 11.55 -9.07
C GLU A 68 -7.71 10.60 -9.80
N GLU A 69 -6.63 11.09 -10.40
CA GLU A 69 -5.67 10.26 -11.13
C GLU A 69 -4.88 9.35 -10.19
N SER A 70 -4.40 9.88 -9.05
CA SER A 70 -3.76 9.07 -8.00
C SER A 70 -4.72 8.10 -7.30
N ASN A 71 -5.98 8.50 -7.06
CA ASN A 71 -7.00 7.57 -6.57
C ASN A 71 -7.34 6.51 -7.63
N LEU A 72 -7.39 6.85 -8.91
CA LEU A 72 -7.61 5.90 -10.01
C LEU A 72 -6.46 4.90 -10.11
N GLU A 73 -5.22 5.33 -9.96
CA GLU A 73 -4.05 4.44 -9.90
C GLU A 73 -4.11 3.54 -8.66
N ALA A 74 -4.43 4.07 -7.49
CA ALA A 74 -4.58 3.28 -6.27
C ALA A 74 -5.74 2.27 -6.35
N ILE A 75 -6.86 2.65 -6.98
CA ILE A 75 -8.01 1.76 -7.21
C ILE A 75 -7.62 0.66 -8.20
N LYS A 76 -6.96 0.99 -9.31
CA LYS A 76 -6.48 0.01 -10.30
C LYS A 76 -5.48 -0.97 -9.68
N GLU A 77 -4.57 -0.47 -8.85
CA GLU A 77 -3.60 -1.31 -8.14
C GLU A 77 -4.31 -2.27 -7.19
N HIS A 78 -5.31 -1.80 -6.45
CA HIS A 78 -6.12 -2.65 -5.57
C HIS A 78 -6.97 -3.68 -6.34
N GLU A 79 -7.51 -3.32 -7.51
CA GLU A 79 -8.22 -4.25 -8.38
C GLU A 79 -7.28 -5.32 -8.95
N ASN A 80 -6.10 -4.92 -9.45
CA ASN A 80 -5.07 -5.85 -9.93
C ASN A 80 -4.64 -6.82 -8.83
N GLN A 81 -4.46 -6.34 -7.60
CA GLN A 81 -4.15 -7.18 -6.44
C GLN A 81 -5.27 -8.19 -6.15
N LYS A 82 -6.53 -7.76 -6.19
CA LYS A 82 -7.68 -8.66 -5.99
C LYS A 82 -7.77 -9.73 -7.09
N GLU A 83 -7.54 -9.36 -8.34
CA GLU A 83 -7.54 -10.30 -9.47
C GLU A 83 -6.37 -11.29 -9.38
N ALA A 84 -5.18 -10.82 -9.02
CA ALA A 84 -4.01 -11.67 -8.83
C ALA A 84 -4.20 -12.66 -7.68
N LEU A 85 -4.84 -12.25 -6.59
CA LEU A 85 -5.18 -13.12 -5.47
C LEU A 85 -6.25 -14.17 -5.87
N ALA A 86 -7.25 -13.77 -6.67
CA ALA A 86 -8.24 -14.70 -7.21
C ALA A 86 -7.60 -15.74 -8.16
N LEU A 87 -6.67 -15.30 -9.01
CA LEU A 87 -5.92 -16.19 -9.89
C LEU A 87 -5.03 -17.16 -9.11
N ALA A 88 -4.34 -16.68 -8.07
CA ALA A 88 -3.54 -17.52 -7.18
C ALA A 88 -4.41 -18.61 -6.54
N GLY A 89 -5.59 -18.24 -6.02
CA GLY A 89 -6.54 -19.20 -5.44
C GLY A 89 -7.02 -20.26 -6.44
N ARG A 90 -7.37 -19.87 -7.67
CA ARG A 90 -7.78 -20.82 -8.71
C ARG A 90 -6.67 -21.79 -9.09
N THR A 91 -5.44 -21.28 -9.18
CA THR A 91 -4.26 -22.09 -9.52
C THR A 91 -3.99 -23.10 -8.40
N ILE A 92 -3.95 -22.65 -7.14
CA ILE A 92 -3.76 -23.52 -5.97
C ILE A 92 -4.88 -24.57 -5.88
N TYR A 93 -6.13 -24.20 -6.15
CA TYR A 93 -7.24 -25.16 -6.17
C TYR A 93 -7.02 -26.32 -7.14
N SER A 94 -6.57 -26.00 -8.37
CA SER A 94 -6.25 -27.00 -9.39
C SER A 94 -5.12 -27.92 -8.92
N GLU A 95 -4.04 -27.35 -8.40
CA GLU A 95 -2.88 -28.10 -7.95
C GLU A 95 -3.17 -28.98 -6.73
N PHE A 96 -3.97 -28.50 -5.79
CA PHE A 96 -4.42 -29.29 -4.65
C PHE A 96 -5.34 -30.43 -5.06
N SER A 97 -6.20 -30.19 -6.05
CA SER A 97 -7.04 -31.24 -6.65
C SER A 97 -6.19 -32.30 -7.35
N ALA A 98 -5.15 -31.89 -8.07
CA ALA A 98 -4.20 -32.80 -8.71
C ALA A 98 -3.38 -33.58 -7.67
N LEU A 99 -2.88 -32.90 -6.63
CA LEU A 99 -2.13 -33.52 -5.54
C LEU A 99 -2.93 -34.61 -4.85
N ARG A 100 -4.23 -34.38 -4.61
CA ARG A 100 -5.14 -35.37 -4.02
C ARG A 100 -5.24 -36.65 -4.86
N ASN A 101 -5.06 -36.58 -6.18
CA ASN A 101 -5.14 -37.75 -7.07
C ASN A 101 -3.81 -38.53 -7.17
N HIS A 102 -2.69 -37.92 -6.78
CA HIS A 102 -1.36 -38.48 -7.00
C HIS A 102 -0.60 -38.78 -5.70
N ASP A 103 -1.04 -38.25 -4.57
CA ASP A 103 -0.40 -38.46 -3.28
C ASP A 103 -1.37 -39.06 -2.26
N LYS A 104 -1.03 -40.23 -1.72
CA LYS A 104 -1.89 -40.96 -0.77
C LYS A 104 -2.24 -40.16 0.48
N LEU A 105 -1.29 -39.37 1.00
CA LEU A 105 -1.51 -38.58 2.20
C LEU A 105 -2.49 -37.43 1.93
N ALA A 106 -2.34 -36.74 0.79
CA ALA A 106 -3.29 -35.74 0.36
C ALA A 106 -4.66 -36.36 0.01
N GLU A 107 -4.70 -37.53 -0.63
CA GLU A 107 -5.92 -38.27 -0.94
C GLU A 107 -6.77 -38.53 0.32
N GLU A 108 -6.12 -38.99 1.39
CA GLU A 108 -6.78 -39.33 2.65
C GLU A 108 -7.22 -38.08 3.43
N LEU A 109 -6.36 -37.06 3.49
CA LEU A 109 -6.51 -35.94 4.41
C LEU A 109 -7.18 -34.70 3.78
N LEU A 110 -6.88 -34.39 2.53
CA LEU A 110 -7.30 -33.14 1.89
C LEU A 110 -8.70 -33.29 1.31
N HIS A 111 -9.68 -32.69 1.99
CA HIS A 111 -11.06 -32.70 1.54
C HIS A 111 -11.30 -31.65 0.45
N ASN A 112 -10.96 -30.39 0.73
CA ASN A 112 -11.27 -29.27 -0.18
C ASN A 112 -10.37 -28.04 0.06
N PHE A 113 -10.37 -27.13 -0.91
CA PHE A 113 -9.80 -25.78 -0.80
C PHE A 113 -10.79 -24.77 -1.40
N PHE A 114 -11.09 -23.69 -0.69
CA PHE A 114 -12.08 -22.71 -1.18
C PHE A 114 -11.87 -21.32 -0.59
N PHE A 115 -12.45 -20.31 -1.24
CA PHE A 115 -12.54 -18.96 -0.71
C PHE A 115 -13.80 -18.82 0.13
N ASP A 116 -13.66 -18.52 1.43
CA ASP A 116 -14.79 -18.19 2.28
C ASP A 116 -15.09 -16.69 2.18
N THR A 117 -16.22 -16.37 1.56
CA THR A 117 -16.70 -15.00 1.38
C THR A 117 -17.04 -14.31 2.70
N LEU A 118 -17.43 -15.06 3.75
CA LEU A 118 -17.78 -14.48 5.04
C LEU A 118 -16.53 -14.01 5.80
N SER A 119 -15.47 -14.83 5.79
CA SER A 119 -14.20 -14.46 6.44
C SER A 119 -13.24 -13.72 5.51
N GLY A 120 -13.56 -13.59 4.22
CA GLY A 120 -12.69 -12.97 3.22
C GLY A 120 -11.35 -13.69 3.05
N SER A 121 -11.30 -15.00 3.28
CA SER A 121 -10.03 -15.74 3.31
C SER A 121 -10.14 -17.12 2.68
N TYR A 122 -9.04 -17.59 2.10
CA TYR A 122 -8.93 -18.96 1.61
C TYR A 122 -8.80 -19.96 2.76
N LYS A 123 -9.41 -21.12 2.60
CA LYS A 123 -9.47 -22.18 3.60
C LYS A 123 -9.15 -23.54 2.98
N ILE A 124 -8.42 -24.35 3.73
CA ILE A 124 -8.17 -25.76 3.45
C ILE A 124 -9.01 -26.58 4.41
N VAL A 125 -9.70 -27.58 3.90
CA VAL A 125 -10.55 -28.49 4.66
C VAL A 125 -9.88 -29.86 4.71
N PHE A 126 -9.76 -30.38 5.91
CA PHE A 126 -9.22 -31.70 6.20
C PHE A 126 -10.31 -32.64 6.73
N THR A 127 -10.23 -33.91 6.31
CA THR A 127 -11.20 -34.96 6.61
C THR A 127 -11.23 -35.35 8.09
N ARG A 128 -10.08 -35.31 8.77
CA ARG A 128 -9.92 -35.77 10.16
C ARG A 128 -8.84 -35.01 10.93
N PHE A 129 -8.80 -35.29 12.24
CA PHE A 129 -7.68 -34.91 13.09
C PHE A 129 -6.39 -35.58 12.59
N MET A 130 -5.28 -34.87 12.73
CA MET A 130 -3.94 -35.31 12.33
C MET A 130 -3.00 -35.25 13.54
N GLU A 131 -2.13 -36.25 13.64
CA GLU A 131 -1.01 -36.20 14.58
C GLU A 131 -0.02 -35.09 14.18
N ILE A 132 0.83 -34.65 15.12
CA ILE A 132 1.71 -33.48 14.90
C ILE A 132 2.63 -33.70 13.69
N SER A 133 3.26 -34.86 13.58
CA SER A 133 4.17 -35.21 12.47
C SER A 133 3.45 -35.27 11.13
N GLU A 134 2.24 -35.84 11.09
CA GLU A 134 1.39 -35.93 9.91
C GLU A 134 0.96 -34.53 9.45
N LYS A 135 0.51 -33.70 10.40
CA LYS A 135 0.12 -32.31 10.20
C LYS A 135 1.27 -31.49 9.61
N GLU A 136 2.46 -31.54 10.20
CA GLU A 136 3.61 -30.79 9.71
C GLU A 136 4.01 -31.21 8.29
N LYS A 137 3.99 -32.52 8.02
CA LYS A 137 4.30 -33.06 6.71
C LYS A 137 3.31 -32.59 5.64
N ILE A 138 2.00 -32.70 5.89
CA ILE A 138 1.00 -32.30 4.90
C ILE A 138 0.98 -30.78 4.71
N LEU A 139 1.10 -29.98 5.78
CA LEU A 139 1.10 -28.52 5.68
C LEU A 139 2.33 -28.00 4.94
N SER A 140 3.52 -28.56 5.22
CA SER A 140 4.75 -28.22 4.51
C SER A 140 4.60 -28.50 3.01
N LYS A 141 4.09 -29.68 2.66
CA LYS A 141 3.86 -30.08 1.28
C LYS A 141 2.83 -29.19 0.56
N LEU A 142 1.71 -28.89 1.21
CA LEU A 142 0.68 -28.00 0.64
C LEU A 142 1.24 -26.59 0.42
N LYS A 143 2.05 -26.09 1.34
CA LYS A 143 2.71 -24.79 1.20
C LYS A 143 3.73 -24.77 0.05
N GLU A 144 4.52 -25.83 -0.10
CA GLU A 144 5.49 -26.00 -1.19
C GLU A 144 4.80 -26.05 -2.56
N VAL A 145 3.77 -26.90 -2.70
CA VAL A 145 2.99 -27.03 -3.94
C VAL A 145 2.32 -25.71 -4.28
N ALA A 146 1.68 -25.05 -3.29
CA ALA A 146 1.02 -23.77 -3.52
C ALA A 146 2.01 -22.70 -3.99
N ASN A 147 3.14 -22.53 -3.30
CA ASN A 147 4.13 -21.50 -3.64
C ASN A 147 4.84 -21.78 -4.97
N SER A 148 5.07 -23.04 -5.31
CA SER A 148 5.62 -23.42 -6.61
C SER A 148 4.64 -23.08 -7.74
N ALA A 149 3.34 -23.33 -7.52
CA ALA A 149 2.29 -23.07 -8.50
C ALA A 149 2.08 -21.58 -8.78
N ILE A 150 2.30 -20.72 -7.77
CA ILE A 150 2.12 -19.27 -7.89
C ILE A 150 3.46 -18.51 -7.92
N ALA A 151 4.53 -19.17 -8.39
CA ALA A 151 5.87 -18.59 -8.47
C ALA A 151 5.90 -17.28 -9.27
N ASP A 152 5.08 -17.16 -10.31
CA ASP A 152 4.96 -15.95 -11.15
C ASP A 152 3.89 -14.96 -10.66
N ASN A 153 3.16 -15.28 -9.58
CA ASN A 153 2.15 -14.39 -9.01
C ASN A 153 2.78 -13.34 -8.08
N MET A 154 2.11 -12.20 -7.87
CA MET A 154 2.56 -11.18 -6.91
C MET A 154 2.45 -11.64 -5.43
N TYR A 155 1.59 -12.62 -5.16
CA TYR A 155 1.42 -13.22 -3.85
C TYR A 155 2.26 -14.47 -3.65
N TYR A 156 2.52 -14.79 -2.39
CA TYR A 156 2.96 -16.10 -1.94
C TYR A 156 2.16 -16.51 -0.70
N VAL A 157 2.07 -17.82 -0.45
CA VAL A 157 1.50 -18.37 0.78
C VAL A 157 2.53 -18.23 1.90
N ALA A 158 2.30 -17.25 2.78
CA ALA A 158 3.13 -16.99 3.94
C ALA A 158 2.91 -18.03 5.04
N GLU A 159 1.65 -18.35 5.32
CA GLU A 159 1.28 -19.28 6.39
C GLU A 159 0.04 -20.10 6.03
N ILE A 160 0.03 -21.35 6.48
CA ILE A 160 -1.18 -22.16 6.59
C ILE A 160 -1.38 -22.44 8.08
N THR A 161 -2.47 -21.94 8.65
CA THR A 161 -2.71 -22.09 10.09
C THR A 161 -2.88 -23.56 10.47
N SER A 162 -2.63 -23.90 11.73
CA SER A 162 -2.93 -25.25 12.22
C SER A 162 -4.42 -25.60 12.03
N PRO A 163 -4.77 -26.81 11.55
CA PRO A 163 -6.15 -27.24 11.36
C PRO A 163 -6.90 -27.25 12.69
N GLN A 164 -8.07 -26.62 12.71
CA GLN A 164 -8.94 -26.58 13.88
C GLN A 164 -10.33 -27.13 13.54
N LEU A 165 -10.91 -27.89 14.47
CA LEU A 165 -12.30 -28.31 14.36
C LEU A 165 -13.18 -27.05 14.43
N SER A 166 -14.01 -26.83 13.42
CA SER A 166 -14.90 -25.68 13.36
C SER A 166 -16.34 -26.12 13.60
N ASN A 167 -17.09 -25.34 14.39
CA ASN A 167 -18.48 -25.69 14.71
C ASN A 167 -19.34 -25.65 13.44
N GLY A 168 -20.16 -26.69 13.25
CA GLY A 168 -21.07 -26.79 12.11
C GLY A 168 -20.46 -27.38 10.84
N THR A 169 -19.20 -27.85 10.86
CA THR A 169 -18.55 -28.45 9.68
C THR A 169 -18.75 -29.96 9.56
N GLY A 170 -19.56 -30.59 10.40
CA GLY A 170 -19.80 -32.04 10.34
C GLY A 170 -18.56 -32.89 10.67
N GLY A 171 -17.59 -32.36 11.40
CA GLY A 171 -16.37 -33.08 11.81
C GLY A 171 -15.12 -32.71 11.02
N TYR A 172 -15.22 -31.80 10.04
CA TYR A 172 -14.05 -31.36 9.27
C TYR A 172 -13.19 -30.34 10.02
N TYR A 173 -11.88 -30.44 9.78
CA TYR A 173 -10.86 -29.55 10.32
C TYR A 173 -10.48 -28.50 9.29
N ILE A 174 -10.40 -27.23 9.70
CA ILE A 174 -10.18 -26.12 8.80
C ILE A 174 -8.89 -25.40 9.14
N SER A 175 -8.07 -25.15 8.11
CA SER A 175 -6.95 -24.23 8.14
C SER A 175 -7.24 -23.00 7.30
N LYS A 176 -6.77 -21.83 7.73
CA LYS A 176 -6.76 -20.60 6.94
C LYS A 176 -5.44 -20.52 6.17
N VAL A 177 -5.50 -20.00 4.95
CA VAL A 177 -4.32 -19.70 4.14
C VAL A 177 -4.10 -18.20 4.14
N ILE A 178 -2.91 -17.79 4.57
CA ILE A 178 -2.50 -16.39 4.66
C ILE A 178 -1.55 -16.11 3.49
N PHE A 179 -1.98 -15.19 2.64
CA PHE A 179 -1.18 -14.68 1.53
C PHE A 179 -0.49 -13.38 1.96
N ASP A 180 0.73 -13.17 1.47
CA ASP A 180 1.43 -11.90 1.56
C ASP A 180 1.97 -11.50 0.18
N LEU A 181 2.20 -10.21 -0.01
CA LEU A 181 2.79 -9.68 -1.23
C LEU A 181 4.29 -9.92 -1.21
N LYS A 182 4.86 -10.37 -2.32
CA LYS A 182 6.31 -10.55 -2.45
C LYS A 182 7.07 -9.24 -2.20
N SER A 183 6.51 -8.12 -2.65
CA SER A 183 7.05 -6.77 -2.40
C SER A 183 7.14 -6.43 -0.91
N ASN A 184 6.18 -6.88 -0.08
CA ASN A 184 6.24 -6.69 1.37
C ASN A 184 7.40 -7.48 1.99
N ASN A 185 7.63 -8.71 1.53
CA ASN A 185 8.73 -9.53 2.01
C ASN A 185 10.10 -8.93 1.62
N GLU A 186 10.26 -8.47 0.38
CA GLU A 186 11.49 -7.77 -0.05
C GLU A 186 11.75 -6.51 0.78
N GLN A 187 10.71 -5.71 1.06
CA GLN A 187 10.85 -4.53 1.91
C GLN A 187 11.19 -4.90 3.36
N ARG A 188 10.72 -6.05 3.84
CA ARG A 188 11.06 -6.57 5.18
C ARG A 188 12.52 -7.00 5.25
N GLU A 189 12.99 -7.73 4.26
CA GLU A 189 14.39 -8.17 4.14
C GLU A 189 15.35 -6.98 4.02
N ARG A 190 15.00 -5.96 3.21
CA ARG A 190 15.78 -4.71 3.12
C ARG A 190 15.86 -3.98 4.45
N ARG A 191 14.76 -3.91 5.20
CA ARG A 191 14.75 -3.30 6.55
C ARG A 191 15.63 -4.09 7.53
N LEU A 192 15.55 -5.42 7.50
CA LEU A 192 16.38 -6.27 8.35
C LEU A 192 17.88 -6.10 8.03
N ALA A 193 18.25 -6.11 6.75
CA ALA A 193 19.63 -5.87 6.32
C ALA A 193 20.16 -4.50 6.79
N GLN A 194 19.37 -3.43 6.66
CA GLN A 194 19.73 -2.10 7.16
C GLN A 194 19.90 -2.05 8.68
N HIS A 195 19.14 -2.84 9.44
CA HIS A 195 19.30 -2.94 10.89
C HIS A 195 20.58 -3.70 11.25
N THR A 196 20.87 -4.82 10.57
CA THR A 196 22.11 -5.59 10.79
C THR A 196 23.36 -4.78 10.41
N GLU A 197 23.32 -3.98 9.35
CA GLU A 197 24.41 -3.08 8.96
C GLU A 197 24.65 -1.96 9.99
N ARG A 198 23.58 -1.40 10.58
CA ARG A 198 23.72 -0.40 11.66
C ARG A 198 24.28 -1.01 12.94
N GLU A 199 23.84 -2.21 13.32
CA GLU A 199 24.38 -2.92 14.48
C GLU A 199 25.86 -3.27 14.30
N HIS A 200 26.29 -3.71 13.11
CA HIS A 200 27.71 -3.97 12.84
C HIS A 200 28.54 -2.66 12.82
N SER A 201 28.00 -1.58 12.24
CA SER A 201 28.67 -0.27 12.26
C SER A 201 28.81 0.32 13.66
N GLU A 202 27.87 0.04 14.57
CA GLU A 202 27.97 0.46 15.97
C GLU A 202 29.01 -0.38 16.73
N VAL A 203 29.09 -1.69 16.48
CA VAL A 203 30.09 -2.58 17.12
C VAL A 203 31.52 -2.24 16.67
N ASP A 204 31.75 -2.05 15.37
CA ASP A 204 33.06 -1.64 14.84
C ASP A 204 33.51 -0.27 15.39
N SER A 205 32.56 0.63 15.70
CA SER A 205 32.85 1.94 16.27
C SER A 205 33.18 1.91 17.77
N VAL A 206 32.82 0.84 18.49
CA VAL A 206 33.19 0.64 19.90
C VAL A 206 34.55 -0.04 19.99
N GLU A 207 34.87 -0.95 19.08
CA GLU A 207 36.18 -1.62 19.05
C GLU A 207 37.31 -0.67 18.65
N SER A 208 37.04 0.37 17.84
CA SER A 208 38.03 1.39 17.46
C SER A 208 38.29 2.48 18.53
N VAL A 209 37.63 2.43 19.69
CA VAL A 209 37.84 3.38 20.81
C VAL A 209 38.67 2.73 21.93
N ILE A 210 38.97 1.44 21.83
CA ILE A 210 39.70 0.67 22.86
C ILE A 210 41.19 0.48 22.53
N ASP A 211 41.66 0.90 21.34
CA ASP A 211 43.10 0.95 20.98
C ASP A 211 43.73 2.35 21.13
#